data_AF-A0A7V4JSP0-F1
#
_entry.id   AF-A0A7V4JSP0-F1
#
_cell.length_a   1.000
_cell.length_b   1.000
_cell.length_c   1.000
_cell.angle_alpha   90.00
_cell.angle_beta   90.00
_cell.angle_gamma   90.00
#
_symmetry.space_group_name_H-M   'P 1'
#
loop_
_entity.id
_entity.type
_entity.pdbx_description
1 polymer ?
#
loop_
_entity_poly.entity_id
_entity_poly.type
_entity_poly.pdbx_seq_one_letter_code
_entity_poly.pdbx_strand_id
1 'polypeptide(L)'
;LLTGKMTPQSEFAPDDHRNYNRQGARFDVGETFAGVDFQAGLEAVEQLRPLVPAGMTMTQFALRWILMFDAVTCAIPSAKNRLQATQNAQAADFPSLSEEVMARIGEIYRQHIKDRVHQRW
;
A
#
# COMPACT_ATOMS: atom_id res chain seq x y z
N LEU A 1 0.39 -0.36 5.45
CA LEU A 1 -0.98 0.01 5.00
C LEU A 1 -1.55 -1.00 4.03
N LEU A 2 -0.96 -1.19 2.85
CA LEU A 2 -1.49 -2.05 1.76
C LEU A 2 -1.46 -3.57 1.98
N THR A 3 -1.19 -4.04 3.20
CA THR A 3 -1.52 -5.44 3.56
C THR A 3 -3.02 -5.62 3.82
N GLY A 4 -3.76 -4.52 3.99
CA GLY A 4 -5.20 -4.52 4.31
C GLY A 4 -5.54 -5.00 5.72
N LYS A 5 -4.52 -5.27 6.56
CA LYS A 5 -4.67 -5.83 7.92
C LYS A 5 -4.68 -4.79 9.03
N MET A 6 -4.31 -3.55 8.71
CA MET A 6 -4.26 -2.46 9.69
C MET A 6 -5.65 -1.84 9.82
N THR A 7 -5.96 -1.41 11.04
CA THR A 7 -7.22 -0.77 11.46
C THR A 7 -6.89 0.44 12.33
N PRO A 8 -7.85 1.33 12.64
CA PRO A 8 -7.61 2.45 13.55
C PRO A 8 -7.18 2.00 14.95
N GLN A 9 -7.53 0.78 15.36
CA GLN A 9 -7.17 0.16 16.63
C GLN A 9 -5.86 -0.64 16.56
N SER A 10 -5.14 -0.62 15.43
CA SER A 10 -3.87 -1.33 15.33
C SER A 10 -2.81 -0.69 16.22
N GLU A 11 -2.31 -1.47 17.16
CA GLU A 11 -1.23 -1.08 18.06
C GLU A 11 0.12 -1.66 17.58
N PHE A 12 1.20 -0.96 17.90
CA PHE A 12 2.57 -1.37 17.61
C PHE A 12 3.35 -1.46 18.91
N ALA A 13 4.36 -2.34 18.95
CA ALA A 13 5.23 -2.47 20.10
C ALA A 13 5.84 -1.11 20.50
N PRO A 14 6.11 -0.85 21.80
CA PRO A 14 6.57 0.47 22.25
C PRO A 14 7.82 1.01 21.54
N ASP A 15 8.72 0.12 21.11
CA ASP A 15 9.97 0.39 20.41
C ASP A 15 9.84 0.42 18.87
N ASP A 16 8.64 0.21 18.34
CA ASP A 16 8.37 0.22 16.91
C ASP A 16 8.43 1.65 16.34
N HIS A 17 9.19 1.85 15.26
CA HIS A 17 9.34 3.16 14.63
C HIS A 17 8.01 3.78 14.16
N ARG A 18 6.98 2.98 13.91
CA ARG A 18 5.64 3.47 13.56
C ARG A 18 4.96 4.21 14.69
N ASN A 19 5.45 4.14 15.93
CA ASN A 19 4.95 4.93 17.05
C ASN A 19 5.62 6.31 17.12
N TYR A 20 6.95 6.38 16.97
CA TYR A 20 7.70 7.63 17.20
C TYR A 20 8.15 8.36 15.93
N ASN A 21 8.08 7.74 14.74
CA ASN A 21 8.54 8.33 13.49
C ASN A 21 7.43 8.73 12.51
N ARG A 22 6.16 8.75 12.93
CA ARG A 22 5.02 9.16 12.06
C ARG A 22 5.17 10.55 11.46
N GLN A 23 5.90 11.43 12.17
CA GLN A 23 6.15 12.81 11.75
C GLN A 23 7.60 13.02 11.26
N GLY A 24 8.38 11.95 11.04
CA GLY A 24 9.77 12.05 10.60
C GLY A 24 10.74 12.60 11.65
N ALA A 25 10.45 12.40 12.94
CA ALA A 25 11.24 12.96 14.03
C ALA A 25 12.64 12.32 14.19
N ARG A 26 12.88 11.15 13.59
CA ARG A 26 14.13 10.39 13.76
C ARG A 26 14.72 9.86 12.45
N PHE A 27 13.88 9.60 11.46
CA PHE A 27 14.23 9.22 10.09
C PHE A 27 13.40 10.05 9.11
N ASP A 28 13.66 9.92 7.81
CA ASP A 28 12.80 10.51 6.79
C ASP A 28 11.33 10.12 7.02
N VAL A 29 10.41 11.06 6.83
CA VAL A 29 8.98 10.87 7.09
C VAL A 29 8.39 9.78 6.16
N GLY A 30 8.98 9.59 4.98
CA GLY A 30 8.65 8.55 4.01
C GLY A 30 8.85 7.12 4.52
N GLU A 31 9.78 6.91 5.46
CA GLU A 31 10.06 5.59 6.05
C GLU A 31 8.87 5.04 6.84
N THR A 32 7.94 5.90 7.26
CA THR A 32 6.74 5.50 7.97
C THR A 32 5.52 5.85 7.13
N PHE A 33 4.88 4.82 6.58
CA PHE A 33 3.66 4.95 5.77
C PHE A 33 3.81 5.90 4.56
N ALA A 34 5.01 6.02 3.97
CA ALA A 34 5.30 6.97 2.89
C ALA A 34 5.01 8.44 3.26
N GLY A 35 5.06 8.76 4.57
CA GLY A 35 4.76 10.06 5.13
C GLY A 35 3.28 10.45 5.11
N VAL A 36 2.40 9.49 4.78
CA VAL A 36 0.95 9.65 4.83
C VAL A 36 0.48 9.52 6.27
N ASP A 37 -0.42 10.42 6.69
CA ASP A 37 -1.11 10.28 7.96
C ASP A 37 -1.81 8.91 8.06
N PHE A 38 -1.67 8.24 9.19
CA PHE A 38 -2.13 6.86 9.34
C PHE A 38 -3.64 6.72 9.09
N GLN A 39 -4.44 7.67 9.60
CA GLN A 39 -5.89 7.62 9.45
C GLN A 39 -6.30 7.87 7.99
N ALA A 40 -5.73 8.88 7.34
CA ALA A 40 -5.97 9.15 5.92
C ALA A 40 -5.54 7.95 5.03
N GLY A 41 -4.43 7.29 5.39
CA GLY A 41 -3.98 6.08 4.72
C GLY A 41 -4.95 4.91 4.88
N LEU A 42 -5.56 4.73 6.05
CA LEU A 42 -6.59 3.73 6.27
C LEU A 42 -7.86 4.03 5.47
N GLU A 43 -8.31 5.29 5.42
CA GLU A 43 -9.46 5.70 4.61
C GLU A 43 -9.26 5.38 3.13
N ALA A 44 -8.07 5.66 2.59
CA ALA A 44 -7.73 5.29 1.22
C ALA A 44 -7.74 3.77 1.01
N VAL A 45 -7.22 3.00 1.97
CA VAL A 45 -7.25 1.52 1.92
C VAL A 45 -8.68 0.99 1.91
N GLU A 46 -9.59 1.57 2.70
CA GLU A 46 -11.01 1.16 2.70
C GLU A 46 -11.67 1.38 1.33
N GLN A 47 -11.35 2.46 0.63
CA GLN A 47 -11.84 2.69 -0.73
C GLN A 47 -11.23 1.76 -1.78
N LEU A 48 -10.02 1.25 -1.53
CA LEU A 48 -9.40 0.24 -2.39
C LEU A 48 -10.01 -1.15 -2.22
N ARG A 49 -10.53 -1.50 -1.02
CA ARG A 49 -11.08 -2.84 -0.74
C ARG A 49 -12.10 -3.34 -1.77
N PRO A 50 -13.14 -2.57 -2.16
CA PRO A 50 -14.11 -3.04 -3.15
C PRO A 50 -13.54 -3.20 -4.56
N LEU A 51 -12.36 -2.64 -4.85
CA LEU A 51 -11.69 -2.76 -6.15
C LEU A 51 -10.86 -4.04 -6.26
N VAL A 52 -10.62 -4.75 -5.15
CA VAL A 52 -9.83 -5.98 -5.14
C VAL A 52 -10.67 -7.11 -5.76
N PRO A 53 -10.23 -7.71 -6.88
CA PRO A 53 -10.93 -8.82 -7.50
C PRO A 53 -11.08 -10.03 -6.56
N ALA A 54 -12.16 -10.80 -6.74
CA ALA A 54 -12.35 -12.04 -6.01
C ALA A 54 -11.16 -12.99 -6.23
N GLY A 55 -10.65 -13.59 -5.14
CA GLY A 55 -9.49 -14.49 -5.18
C GLY A 55 -8.13 -13.78 -5.05
N MET A 56 -8.08 -12.44 -5.07
CA MET A 56 -6.87 -11.69 -4.75
C MET A 56 -6.86 -11.23 -3.29
N THR A 57 -5.68 -11.22 -2.69
CA THR A 57 -5.44 -10.45 -1.46
C THR A 57 -5.13 -8.99 -1.78
N MET A 58 -5.36 -8.08 -0.82
CA MET A 58 -4.97 -6.66 -0.96
C MET A 58 -3.47 -6.49 -1.29
N THR A 59 -2.60 -7.32 -0.69
CA THR A 59 -1.17 -7.31 -1.00
C THR A 59 -0.90 -7.68 -2.46
N GLN A 60 -1.52 -8.74 -2.97
CA GLN A 60 -1.35 -9.16 -4.36
C GLN A 60 -1.90 -8.12 -5.33
N PHE A 61 -3.05 -7.51 -5.02
CA PHE A 61 -3.61 -6.41 -5.79
C PHE A 61 -2.66 -5.22 -5.88
N ALA A 62 -2.08 -4.79 -4.75
CA ALA A 62 -1.11 -3.69 -4.72
C ALA A 62 0.17 -4.03 -5.51
N LEU A 63 0.69 -5.26 -5.38
CA LEU A 63 1.85 -5.70 -6.16
C LEU A 63 1.53 -5.79 -7.65
N ARG A 64 0.36 -6.29 -8.03
CA ARG A 64 -0.09 -6.33 -9.42
C ARG A 64 -0.16 -4.93 -9.99
N TRP A 65 -0.72 -3.96 -9.25
CA TRP A 65 -0.77 -2.55 -9.63
C TRP A 65 0.63 -1.96 -9.84
N ILE A 66 1.60 -2.23 -8.96
CA ILE A 66 3.00 -1.78 -9.14
C ILE A 66 3.59 -2.33 -10.45
N LEU A 67 3.31 -3.60 -10.78
CA LEU A 67 3.77 -4.26 -11.99
C LEU A 67 3.03 -3.83 -13.27
N MET A 68 2.02 -2.96 -13.18
CA MET A 68 1.31 -2.42 -14.36
C MET A 68 2.03 -1.22 -14.99
N PHE A 69 3.09 -0.69 -14.38
CA PHE A 69 3.81 0.47 -14.90
C PHE A 69 5.00 0.02 -15.74
N ASP A 70 5.09 0.50 -16.99
CA ASP A 70 6.19 0.17 -17.91
C ASP A 70 7.58 0.49 -17.35
N ALA A 71 7.68 1.50 -16.48
CA ALA A 71 8.92 1.91 -15.83
C ALA A 71 9.37 0.94 -14.72
N VAL A 72 8.51 0.00 -14.30
CA VAL A 72 8.77 -0.94 -13.21
C VAL A 72 9.11 -2.32 -13.78
N THR A 73 10.34 -2.75 -13.55
CA THR A 73 10.81 -4.09 -13.95
C THR A 73 10.60 -5.14 -12.86
N CYS A 74 10.60 -4.74 -11.59
CA CYS A 74 10.49 -5.64 -10.45
C CYS A 74 9.90 -4.91 -9.22
N ALA A 75 8.95 -5.56 -8.55
CA ALA A 75 8.49 -5.15 -7.23
C ALA A 75 9.25 -5.95 -6.16
N ILE A 76 9.71 -5.31 -5.07
CA ILE A 76 10.49 -5.95 -4.00
C ILE A 76 9.64 -6.03 -2.72
N PRO A 77 8.77 -7.04 -2.57
CA PRO A 77 7.98 -7.21 -1.35
C PRO A 77 8.76 -7.92 -0.25
N SER A 78 8.53 -7.50 1.00
CA SER A 78 9.00 -8.26 2.17
C SER A 78 8.03 -9.41 2.51
N ALA A 79 8.55 -10.49 3.07
CA ALA A 79 7.78 -11.63 3.55
C ALA A 79 8.35 -12.16 4.87
N LYS A 80 7.48 -12.45 5.83
CA LYS A 80 7.86 -13.01 7.15
C LYS A 80 7.78 -14.53 7.20
N ASN A 81 7.18 -15.16 6.20
CA ASN A 81 7.03 -16.61 6.12
C ASN A 81 6.88 -17.07 4.66
N ARG A 82 6.97 -18.39 4.46
CA ARG A 82 6.88 -19.04 3.14
C ARG A 82 5.59 -18.69 2.40
N LEU A 83 4.45 -18.70 3.10
CA LEU A 83 3.15 -18.42 2.49
C LEU A 83 3.09 -17.00 1.89
N GLN A 84 3.57 -15.99 2.63
CA GLN A 84 3.67 -14.62 2.12
C GLN A 84 4.58 -14.52 0.90
N ALA A 85 5.74 -15.18 0.94
CA ALA A 85 6.67 -15.17 -0.19
C ALA A 85 6.02 -15.76 -1.45
N THR A 86 5.35 -16.92 -1.33
CA THR A 86 4.61 -17.55 -2.43
C THR A 86 3.47 -16.65 -2.93
N GLN A 87 2.65 -16.11 -2.04
CA GLN A 87 1.52 -15.25 -2.42
C GLN A 87 1.98 -13.95 -3.09
N ASN A 88 3.06 -13.33 -2.59
CA ASN A 88 3.63 -12.12 -3.18
C ASN A 88 4.14 -12.38 -4.60
N ALA A 89 4.82 -13.52 -4.83
CA ALA A 89 5.30 -13.90 -6.15
C ALA A 89 4.16 -14.15 -7.15
N GLN A 90 3.08 -14.81 -6.69
CA GLN A 90 1.88 -15.05 -7.50
C GLN A 90 1.16 -13.77 -7.95
N ALA A 91 1.46 -12.60 -7.37
CA ALA A 91 0.87 -11.35 -7.81
C ALA A 91 1.11 -11.05 -9.30
N ALA A 92 2.25 -11.50 -9.84
CA ALA A 92 2.61 -11.31 -11.25
C ALA A 92 1.79 -12.20 -12.22
N ASP A 93 1.24 -13.32 -11.73
CA ASP A 93 0.50 -14.29 -12.55
C ASP A 93 -0.95 -13.88 -12.78
N PHE A 94 -1.44 -12.89 -12.02
CA PHE A 94 -2.81 -12.42 -12.20
C PHE A 94 -2.97 -11.58 -13.47
N PRO A 95 -4.18 -11.58 -14.08
CA PRO A 95 -4.50 -10.68 -15.19
C PRO A 95 -4.22 -9.22 -14.85
N SER A 96 -4.02 -8.41 -15.89
CA SER A 96 -3.98 -6.95 -15.75
C SER A 96 -5.25 -6.44 -15.08
N LEU A 97 -5.09 -5.44 -14.20
CA LEU A 97 -6.22 -4.70 -13.67
C LEU A 97 -6.90 -3.95 -14.82
N SER A 98 -8.23 -3.83 -14.77
CA SER A 98 -8.95 -3.08 -15.80
C SER A 98 -8.59 -1.59 -15.77
N GLU A 99 -8.73 -0.91 -16.90
CA GLU A 99 -8.52 0.54 -16.98
C GLU A 99 -9.42 1.31 -16.01
N GLU A 100 -10.65 0.83 -15.79
CA GLU A 100 -11.58 1.39 -14.81
C GLU A 100 -11.00 1.31 -13.39
N VAL A 101 -10.49 0.15 -12.98
CA VAL A 101 -9.86 -0.02 -11.66
C VAL A 101 -8.63 0.89 -11.54
N MET A 102 -7.79 0.95 -12.57
CA MET A 102 -6.62 1.84 -12.59
C MET A 102 -7.01 3.32 -12.44
N ALA A 103 -8.07 3.76 -13.13
CA ALA A 103 -8.59 5.12 -13.03
C ALA A 103 -9.11 5.42 -11.62
N ARG A 104 -9.89 4.50 -11.02
CA ARG A 104 -10.41 4.63 -9.65
C ARG A 104 -9.31 4.71 -8.59
N ILE A 105 -8.24 3.91 -8.73
CA ILE A 105 -7.06 4.02 -7.86
C ILE A 105 -6.44 5.42 -7.97
N GLY A 106 -6.32 5.95 -9.19
CA GLY A 106 -5.81 7.30 -9.44
C GLY A 106 -6.68 8.39 -8.80
N GLU A 107 -8.00 8.23 -8.77
CA GLU A 107 -8.92 9.13 -8.09
C GLU A 107 -8.75 9.10 -6.57
N ILE A 108 -8.69 7.89 -5.98
CA ILE A 108 -8.43 7.71 -4.54
C ILE A 108 -7.11 8.39 -4.16
N TYR A 109 -6.06 8.20 -4.97
CA TYR A 109 -4.77 8.85 -4.78
C TYR A 109 -4.91 10.38 -4.76
N ARG A 110 -5.58 10.96 -5.76
CA ARG A 110 -5.79 12.42 -5.84
C ARG A 110 -6.57 12.97 -4.64
N GLN A 111 -7.61 12.26 -4.20
CA GLN A 111 -8.50 12.72 -3.13
C GLN A 111 -7.89 12.58 -1.73
N HIS A 112 -7.19 11.47 -1.46
CA HIS A 112 -6.76 11.13 -0.09
C HIS A 112 -5.28 11.36 0.16
N ILE A 113 -4.43 11.27 -0.86
CA ILE A 113 -2.98 11.11 -0.70
C ILE A 113 -2.19 12.27 -1.32
N LYS A 114 -2.54 12.69 -2.54
CA LYS A 114 -1.71 13.58 -3.37
C LYS A 114 -1.29 14.86 -2.63
N ASP A 115 -2.24 15.63 -2.12
CA ASP A 115 -1.95 16.93 -1.48
C ASP A 115 -1.18 16.80 -0.15
N ARG A 116 -1.14 15.59 0.42
CA ARG A 116 -0.45 15.33 1.69
C ARG A 116 1.04 15.06 1.49
N VAL A 117 1.39 14.35 0.42
CA VAL A 117 2.75 13.79 0.26
C VAL A 117 3.37 13.93 -1.12
N HIS A 118 2.61 14.22 -2.19
CA HIS A 118 3.13 14.16 -3.56
C HIS A 118 4.28 15.14 -3.81
N GLN A 119 4.26 16.31 -3.17
CA GLN A 119 5.32 17.32 -3.22
C GLN A 119 6.65 16.88 -2.60
N ARG A 120 6.69 15.71 -1.95
CA ARG A 120 7.88 15.12 -1.34
C ARG A 120 8.56 14.06 -2.22
N TRP A 121 7.96 13.72 -3.37
CA TRP A 121 8.39 12.64 -4.27
C TRP A 121 8.54 13.13 -5.71
#